data_AF-A0A179B3U6-F1
#
_entry.id   AF-A0A179B3U6-F1
#
_cell.length_a   1.000
_cell.length_b   1.000
_cell.length_c   1.000
_cell.angle_alpha   90.00
_cell.angle_beta   90.00
_cell.angle_gamma   90.00
#
_symmetry.space_group_name_H-M   'P 1'
#
loop_
_entity.id
_entity.type
_entity.pdbx_description
1 polymer ?
#
loop_
_entity_poly.entity_id
_entity_poly.type
_entity_poly.pdbx_seq_one_letter_code
_entity_poly.pdbx_strand_id
1 'polypeptide(L)'
;MDPKKVKHLAELHFPLGGPRFRPCLEDVVELLIVEFGVDSGDDWLTAIQEGRKAWREKQLRTAVWDDPETARAALAQFDELQDKANETKREERVVQF
;
A
#
# COMPACT_ATOMS: atom_id res chain seq x y z
N MET A 1 -20.55 -11.42 23.04
CA MET A 1 -19.13 -11.58 22.68
C MET A 1 -18.36 -11.64 23.98
N ASP A 2 -17.62 -12.72 24.24
CA ASP A 2 -16.87 -12.92 25.49
C ASP A 2 -15.55 -12.13 25.44
N PRO A 3 -15.33 -11.16 26.35
CA PRO A 3 -14.17 -10.26 26.31
C PRO A 3 -12.83 -10.92 26.68
N LYS A 4 -12.79 -12.20 27.10
CA LYS A 4 -11.55 -12.88 27.51
C LYS A 4 -10.94 -13.81 26.47
N LYS A 5 -11.53 -13.93 25.27
CA LYS A 5 -11.01 -14.85 24.26
C LYS A 5 -9.96 -14.15 23.39
N VAL A 6 -8.71 -14.23 23.81
CA VAL A 6 -7.55 -13.81 23.01
C VAL A 6 -7.50 -14.69 21.76
N LYS A 7 -7.62 -14.10 20.56
CA LYS A 7 -7.51 -14.85 19.31
C LYS A 7 -6.10 -15.43 19.18
N HIS A 8 -6.01 -16.69 18.76
CA HIS A 8 -4.69 -17.28 18.47
C HIS A 8 -4.08 -16.57 17.25
N LEU A 9 -2.73 -16.47 17.18
CA LEU A 9 -2.04 -15.83 16.05
C LEU A 9 -2.47 -16.41 14.68
N ALA A 10 -2.82 -17.69 14.64
CA ALA A 10 -3.34 -18.38 13.46
C ALA A 10 -4.76 -17.92 13.03
N GLU A 11 -5.50 -17.24 13.91
CA GLU A 11 -6.84 -16.70 13.66
C GLU A 11 -6.81 -15.23 13.22
N LEU A 12 -5.64 -14.59 13.23
CA LEU A 12 -5.44 -13.24 12.71
C LEU A 12 -5.37 -13.30 11.19
N HIS A 13 -6.46 -12.90 10.54
CA HIS A 13 -6.42 -12.58 9.12
C HIS A 13 -5.66 -11.26 8.94
N PHE A 14 -4.43 -11.35 8.44
CA PHE A 14 -3.78 -10.17 7.87
C PHE A 14 -4.37 -9.97 6.47
N PRO A 15 -5.11 -8.88 6.19
CA PRO A 15 -5.62 -8.58 4.85
C PRO A 15 -4.47 -8.12 3.95
N LEU A 16 -3.57 -9.06 3.65
CA LEU A 16 -2.42 -8.84 2.80
C LEU A 16 -2.90 -9.02 1.37
N GLY A 17 -2.96 -7.92 0.61
CA GLY A 17 -3.34 -7.87 -0.80
C GLY A 17 -2.35 -8.58 -1.73
N GLY A 18 -2.13 -9.87 -1.49
CA GLY A 18 -1.26 -10.74 -2.24
C GLY A 18 0.20 -10.77 -1.76
N PRO A 19 1.00 -11.69 -2.33
CA PRO A 19 2.33 -12.10 -1.84
C PRO A 19 3.44 -11.03 -1.89
N ARG A 20 3.16 -9.81 -2.36
CA ARG A 20 4.18 -8.77 -2.63
C ARG A 20 4.17 -7.58 -1.68
N PHE A 21 3.26 -7.50 -0.72
CA PHE A 21 3.32 -6.45 0.29
C PHE A 21 3.44 -7.07 1.66
N ARG A 22 4.69 -7.16 2.14
CA ARG A 22 5.00 -7.56 3.51
C ARG A 22 4.25 -6.63 4.46
N PRO A 23 3.51 -7.16 5.46
CA PRO A 23 3.00 -6.31 6.52
C PRO A 23 4.17 -5.53 7.13
N CYS A 24 3.97 -4.23 7.29
CA CYS A 24 4.92 -3.38 7.99
C CYS A 24 4.64 -3.43 9.50
N LEU A 25 5.57 -2.90 10.29
CA LEU A 25 5.40 -2.83 11.74
C LEU A 25 4.14 -2.03 12.09
N GLU A 26 3.88 -0.97 11.33
CA GLU A 26 2.75 -0.08 11.48
C GLU A 26 1.40 -0.80 11.30
N ASP A 27 1.33 -1.85 10.48
CA ASP A 27 0.13 -2.68 10.36
C ASP A 27 -0.16 -3.47 11.65
N VAL A 28 0.89 -3.94 12.32
CA VAL A 28 0.77 -4.64 13.61
C VAL A 28 0.45 -3.66 14.74
N VAL A 29 1.05 -2.47 14.73
CA VAL A 29 0.77 -1.44 15.73
C VAL A 29 -0.67 -0.95 15.62
N GLU A 30 -1.19 -0.71 14.42
CA GLU A 30 -2.60 -0.32 14.24
C GLU A 30 -3.54 -1.43 14.73
N LEU A 31 -3.24 -2.70 14.41
CA LEU A 31 -4.00 -3.84 14.90
C LEU A 31 -4.06 -3.85 16.45
N LEU A 32 -2.94 -3.63 17.13
CA LEU A 32 -2.89 -3.62 18.59
C LEU A 32 -3.71 -2.46 19.19
N ILE A 33 -3.65 -1.28 18.59
CA ILE A 33 -4.41 -0.12 19.07
C ILE A 33 -5.91 -0.32 18.83
N VAL A 34 -6.30 -0.70 17.61
CA VAL A 34 -7.70 -0.74 17.18
C VAL A 34 -8.43 -1.99 17.69
N GLU A 35 -7.83 -3.17 17.58
CA GLU A 35 -8.49 -4.44 17.93
C GLU A 35 -8.27 -4.88 19.37
N PHE A 36 -7.15 -4.45 19.99
CA PHE A 36 -6.80 -4.84 21.35
C PHE A 36 -6.85 -3.69 22.37
N GLY A 37 -7.17 -2.46 21.93
CA GLY A 37 -7.34 -1.31 22.81
C GLY A 37 -6.06 -0.88 23.52
N VAL A 38 -4.90 -1.09 22.89
CA VAL A 38 -3.62 -0.62 23.44
C VAL A 38 -3.61 0.91 23.45
N ASP A 39 -3.22 1.48 24.60
CA ASP A 39 -3.10 2.93 24.76
C ASP A 39 -2.12 3.53 23.73
N SER A 40 -2.52 4.66 23.16
CA SER A 40 -1.79 5.35 22.09
C SER A 40 -1.76 6.85 22.33
N GLY A 41 -0.67 7.52 21.93
CA GLY A 41 -0.63 8.98 21.90
C GLY A 41 -1.53 9.57 20.81
N ASP A 42 -1.90 10.85 20.91
CA ASP A 42 -2.91 11.49 20.04
C ASP A 42 -2.59 11.40 18.54
N ASP A 43 -1.31 11.38 18.16
CA ASP A 43 -0.85 11.39 16.76
C ASP A 43 -0.51 10.00 16.18
N TRP A 44 -0.91 8.92 16.85
CA TRP A 44 -0.52 7.55 16.48
C TRP A 44 -0.87 7.18 15.03
N LEU A 45 -2.03 7.63 14.55
CA LEU A 45 -2.50 7.34 13.21
C LEU A 45 -1.61 8.00 12.15
N THR A 46 -1.19 9.24 12.38
CA THR A 46 -0.27 9.96 11.50
C THR A 46 1.08 9.24 11.43
N ALA A 47 1.64 8.87 12.58
CA ALA A 47 2.90 8.13 12.64
C ALA A 47 2.84 6.79 11.88
N ILE A 48 1.71 6.07 11.98
CA ILE A 48 1.47 4.83 11.24
C ILE A 48 1.39 5.07 9.73
N GLN A 49 0.70 6.12 9.29
CA GLN A 49 0.58 6.43 7.87
C GLN A 49 1.92 6.83 7.25
N GLU A 50 2.71 7.62 7.96
CA GLU A 50 4.06 8.01 7.54
C GLU A 50 5.00 6.80 7.46
N GLY A 51 5.00 5.94 8.49
CA GLY A 51 5.80 4.71 8.51
C GLY A 51 5.42 3.76 7.37
N ARG A 52 4.12 3.56 7.11
CA ARG A 52 3.62 2.78 5.97
C ARG A 52 4.12 3.30 4.63
N LYS A 53 4.07 4.62 4.44
CA LYS A 53 4.57 5.26 3.22
C LYS A 53 6.07 4.98 3.06
N ALA A 54 6.86 5.26 4.09
CA ALA A 54 8.31 5.05 4.07
C ALA A 54 8.69 3.57 3.84
N TRP A 55 7.95 2.63 4.43
CA TRP A 55 8.14 1.20 4.22
C TRP A 55 7.87 0.77 2.79
N ARG A 56 6.74 1.20 2.21
CA ARG A 56 6.36 0.87 0.83
C ARG A 56 7.37 1.42 -0.17
N GLU A 57 7.84 2.65 0.02
CA GLU A 57 8.89 3.23 -0.82
C GLU A 57 10.21 2.45 -0.71
N LYS A 58 10.58 1.99 0.49
CA LYS A 58 11.78 1.16 0.69
C LYS A 58 11.63 -0.19 -0.03
N GLN A 59 10.51 -0.88 0.15
CA GLN A 59 10.23 -2.16 -0.51
C GLN A 59 10.24 -2.01 -2.03
N LEU A 60 9.65 -0.94 -2.57
CA LEU A 60 9.67 -0.68 -4.00
C LEU A 60 11.09 -0.47 -4.53
N ARG A 61 11.92 0.35 -3.86
CA ARG A 61 13.32 0.55 -4.26
C ARG A 61 14.11 -0.76 -4.26
N THR A 62 13.91 -1.60 -3.25
CA THR A 62 14.54 -2.93 -3.20
C THR A 62 14.08 -3.81 -4.37
N ALA A 63 12.77 -3.87 -4.65
CA ALA A 63 12.25 -4.66 -5.77
C ALA A 63 12.79 -4.18 -7.13
N VAL A 64 12.90 -2.86 -7.33
CA VAL A 64 13.50 -2.27 -8.53
C VAL A 64 14.99 -2.60 -8.65
N TRP A 65 15.71 -2.64 -7.52
CA TRP A 65 17.12 -2.99 -7.50
C TRP A 65 17.36 -4.47 -7.84
N ASP A 66 16.50 -5.37 -7.35
CA ASP A 66 16.61 -6.82 -7.56
C ASP A 66 16.33 -7.23 -9.01
N ASP A 67 15.40 -6.55 -9.70
CA ASP A 67 15.07 -6.78 -11.11
C ASP A 67 14.80 -5.46 -11.86
N PRO A 68 15.86 -4.75 -12.27
CA PRO A 68 15.73 -3.45 -12.91
C PRO A 68 15.12 -3.53 -14.31
N GLU A 69 15.23 -4.68 -15.00
CA GLU A 69 14.72 -4.80 -16.37
C GLU A 69 13.20 -4.93 -16.38
N THR A 70 12.64 -5.79 -15.51
CA THR A 70 11.19 -5.85 -15.32
C THR A 70 10.63 -4.50 -14.86
N ALA A 71 11.35 -3.77 -14.00
CA ALA A 71 10.94 -2.45 -13.56
C ALA A 71 10.90 -1.43 -14.71
N ARG A 72 11.90 -1.42 -15.60
CA ARG A 72 11.92 -0.56 -16.79
C ARG A 72 10.78 -0.89 -17.75
N ALA A 73 10.55 -2.17 -18.03
CA ALA A 73 9.48 -2.61 -18.91
C ALA A 73 8.10 -2.18 -18.38
N ALA A 74 7.88 -2.32 -17.06
CA ALA A 74 6.64 -1.88 -16.43
C ALA A 74 6.44 -0.35 -16.52
N LEU A 75 7.49 0.45 -16.36
CA LEU A 75 7.42 1.91 -16.51
C LEU A 75 7.13 2.32 -17.96
N ALA A 76 7.80 1.70 -18.94
CA ALA A 76 7.54 1.98 -20.35
C ALA A 76 6.07 1.69 -20.72
N GLN A 77 5.52 0.57 -20.25
CA GLN A 77 4.11 0.24 -20.45
C GLN A 77 3.17 1.28 -19.80
N PHE A 78 3.51 1.77 -18.60
CA PHE A 78 2.73 2.80 -17.93
C PHE A 78 2.70 4.11 -18.73
N ASP A 79 3.85 4.55 -19.25
CA ASP A 79 3.96 5.78 -20.04
C ASP A 79 3.13 5.68 -21.33
N GLU A 80 3.20 4.56 -22.05
CA GLU A 80 2.38 4.32 -23.25
C GLU A 80 0.86 4.42 -22.96
N LEU A 81 0.42 3.95 -21.79
CA LEU A 81 -0.99 4.03 -21.39
C LEU A 81 -1.40 5.47 -21.05
N GLN A 82 -0.51 6.24 -20.42
CA GLN A 82 -0.76 7.66 -20.14
C GLN A 82 -0.87 8.48 -21.41
N ASP A 83 0.02 8.24 -22.38
CA ASP A 83 0.01 8.96 -23.66
C ASP A 83 -1.28 8.72 -24.44
N LYS A 84 -1.71 7.46 -24.56
CA LYS A 84 -3.00 7.11 -25.19
C LYS A 84 -4.19 7.77 -24.49
N ALA A 85 -4.19 7.78 -23.16
CA ALA A 85 -5.26 8.43 -22.39
C ALA A 85 -5.28 9.95 -22.61
N ASN A 86 -4.11 10.57 -22.77
CA ASN A 86 -3.98 12.01 -23.03
C ASN A 86 -4.40 12.38 -24.45
N GLU A 87 -4.06 11.55 -25.45
CA GLU A 87 -4.53 11.71 -26.83
C GLU A 87 -6.06 11.62 -26.93
N THR A 88 -6.65 10.60 -26.31
CA THR A 88 -8.11 10.42 -26.27
C THR A 88 -8.80 11.66 -25.67
N LYS A 89 -8.31 12.18 -24.54
CA LYS A 89 -8.85 13.41 -23.92
C LYS A 89 -8.69 14.65 -24.80
N ARG A 90 -7.65 14.71 -25.64
CA ARG A 90 -7.45 15.82 -26.59
C ARG A 90 -8.45 15.72 -27.74
N GLU A 91 -8.64 14.53 -28.30
CA GLU A 91 -9.60 14.29 -29.37
C GLU A 91 -11.04 14.58 -28.93
N GLU A 92 -11.44 14.09 -27.75
CA GLU A 92 -12.75 14.39 -27.15
C GLU A 92 -12.97 15.89 -26.97
N ARG A 93 -11.93 16.63 -26.57
CA ARG A 93 -11.99 18.09 -26.41
C ARG A 93 -12.11 18.80 -27.76
N VAL A 94 -11.49 18.30 -28.82
CA VAL A 94 -11.57 18.87 -30.18
C VAL A 94 -12.95 18.63 -30.81
N VAL A 95 -13.58 17.49 -30.52
CA VAL A 95 -14.93 17.14 -31.03
C VAL A 95 -16.06 17.89 -30.31
N GLN A 96 -15.79 18.46 -29.13
CA GLN A 96 -16.76 19.26 -28.35
C GLN A 96 -16.81 20.75 -28.73
N PHE A 97 -16.06 21.20 -29.73
CA PHE A 97 -16.13 22.54 -30.34
C PHE A 97 -16.54 22.45 -31.81
#